data_AF-A0A352J3X8-F1
#
_entry.id   AF-A0A352J3X8-F1
#
_cell.length_a   1.000
_cell.length_b   1.000
_cell.length_c   1.000
_cell.angle_alpha   90.00
_cell.angle_beta   90.00
_cell.angle_gamma   90.00
#
_symmetry.space_group_name_H-M   'P 1'
#
loop_
_entity.id
_entity.type
_entity.pdbx_description
1 polymer ?
#
loop_
_entity_poly.entity_id
_entity_poly.type
_entity_poly.pdbx_seq_one_letter_code
_entity_poly.pdbx_strand_id
1 'polypeptide(L)' 'FKEWISDLRIAEAQRLLLSEPKTPINEIGERVGFSDKGNFSTRFSKSVGMSPSLWRKTHLK' A
#
# COMPACT_ATOMS: atom_id res chain seq x y z
N PHE A 1 -18.98 3.46 4.89
CA PHE A 1 -18.81 2.58 3.72
C PHE A 1 -17.46 2.72 2.99
N LYS A 2 -17.01 3.93 2.62
CA LYS A 2 -15.73 4.08 1.87
C LYS A 2 -14.45 3.72 2.66
N GLU A 3 -14.49 3.81 3.99
CA GLU A 3 -13.33 3.55 4.85
C GLU A 3 -12.99 2.06 4.94
N TRP A 4 -13.97 1.19 5.20
CA TRP A 4 -13.78 -0.26 5.25
C TRP A 4 -13.17 -0.85 3.96
N ILE A 5 -13.61 -0.37 2.79
CA ILE A 5 -13.03 -0.77 1.50
C ILE A 5 -11.58 -0.28 1.38
N SER A 6 -11.26 0.89 1.91
CA SER A 6 -9.89 1.41 1.89
C SER A 6 -8.98 0.54 2.76
N ASP A 7 -9.43 0.12 3.94
CA ASP A 7 -8.64 -0.71 4.84
C ASP A 7 -8.35 -2.09 4.23
N LEU A 8 -9.35 -2.70 3.57
CA LEU A 8 -9.16 -3.94 2.79
C LEU A 8 -8.12 -3.76 1.67
N ARG A 9 -8.14 -2.63 0.96
CA ARG A 9 -7.15 -2.32 -0.08
C ARG A 9 -5.75 -2.12 0.49
N ILE A 10 -5.62 -1.52 1.68
CA ILE A 10 -4.33 -1.38 2.36
C ILE A 10 -3.79 -2.73 2.79
N ALA A 11 -4.64 -3.61 3.35
CA ALA A 11 -4.24 -4.97 3.71
C ALA A 11 -3.74 -5.76 2.49
N GLU A 12 -4.43 -5.66 1.35
CA GLU A 12 -3.95 -6.30 0.11
C GLU A 12 -2.65 -5.65 -0.41
N ALA A 13 -2.51 -4.33 -0.28
CA ALA A 13 -1.27 -3.64 -0.65
C ALA A 13 -0.08 -4.14 0.18
N GLN A 14 -0.25 -4.37 1.49
CA GLN A 14 0.78 -4.96 2.35
C GLN A 14 1.19 -6.35 1.84
N ARG A 15 0.22 -7.20 1.47
CA ARG A 15 0.49 -8.52 0.91
C ARG A 15 1.32 -8.44 -0.36
N LEU A 16 0.91 -7.59 -1.31
CA LEU A 16 1.61 -7.36 -2.58
C LEU A 16 3.01 -6.75 -2.38
N LEU A 17 3.17 -5.86 -1.41
CA LEU A 17 4.46 -5.24 -1.09
C LEU A 17 5.50 -6.28 -0.63
N LEU A 18 5.06 -7.37 0.01
CA LEU A 18 5.92 -8.48 0.45
C LEU A 18 6.10 -9.55 -0.62
N SER A 19 5.01 -9.96 -1.30
CA SER A 19 5.08 -11.01 -2.32
C SER A 19 5.78 -10.55 -3.60
N GLU A 20 5.74 -9.25 -3.89
CA GLU A 20 6.31 -8.67 -5.10
C GLU A 20 7.27 -7.51 -4.77
N PRO A 21 8.46 -7.81 -4.22
CA PRO A 21 9.40 -6.78 -3.78
C PRO A 21 9.96 -5.92 -4.93
N LYS A 22 9.95 -6.46 -6.15
CA LYS A 22 10.41 -5.78 -7.38
C LYS A 22 9.34 -4.87 -8.00
N THR A 23 8.06 -5.05 -7.66
CA THR A 23 6.98 -4.28 -8.25
C THR A 23 7.01 -2.84 -7.73
N PRO A 24 6.90 -1.83 -8.60
CA PRO A 24 6.84 -0.43 -8.19
C PRO A 24 5.66 -0.14 -7.24
N ILE A 25 5.86 0.76 -6.27
CA ILE A 25 4.84 1.12 -5.27
C ILE A 25 3.58 1.72 -5.92
N ASN A 26 3.74 2.48 -7.00
CA ASN A 26 2.62 3.04 -7.77
C ASN A 26 1.78 1.95 -8.44
N GLU A 27 2.43 0.94 -9.03
CA GLU A 27 1.73 -0.18 -9.66
C GLU A 27 0.93 -0.99 -8.64
N ILE A 28 1.47 -1.20 -7.43
CA ILE A 28 0.71 -1.82 -6.34
C ILE A 28 -0.51 -0.96 -5.96
N GLY A 29 -0.34 0.36 -5.87
CA GLY A 29 -1.43 1.29 -5.61
C GLY A 29 -2.56 1.17 -6.64
N GLU A 30 -2.21 1.11 -7.92
CA GLU A 30 -3.15 0.92 -9.02
C GLU A 30 -3.87 -0.44 -8.93
N ARG A 31 -3.13 -1.53 -8.66
CA ARG A 31 -3.70 -2.89 -8.54
C ARG A 31 -4.71 -3.01 -7.40
N VAL A 32 -4.50 -2.32 -6.28
CA VAL A 32 -5.47 -2.32 -5.16
C VAL A 32 -6.57 -1.25 -5.34
N GLY A 33 -6.61 -0.55 -6.48
CA GLY A 33 -7.69 0.37 -6.82
C GLY A 33 -7.52 1.79 -6.29
N PHE A 34 -6.28 2.25 -6.05
CA PHE A 34 -5.97 3.68 -5.90
C PHE A 34 -5.58 4.27 -7.25
N SER A 35 -6.35 5.25 -7.70
CA SER A 35 -6.13 5.94 -8.97
C SER A 35 -4.95 6.92 -8.96
N ASP A 36 -4.47 7.29 -7.77
CA ASP A 36 -3.42 8.28 -7.59
C ASP A 36 -2.41 7.85 -6.51
N LYS A 37 -1.12 8.00 -6.82
CA LYS A 37 0.01 7.61 -5.96
C LYS A 37 0.04 8.36 -4.63
N GLY A 38 -0.30 9.64 -4.62
CA GLY A 38 -0.38 10.48 -3.43
C GLY A 38 -1.52 10.05 -2.50
N ASN A 39 -2.69 9.74 -3.07
CA ASN A 39 -3.82 9.19 -2.31
C ASN A 39 -3.50 7.84 -1.68
N PHE A 40 -2.85 6.93 -2.42
CA PHE A 40 -2.41 5.64 -1.88
C PHE A 40 -1.40 5.84 -0.74
N SER A 41 -0.32 6.58 -0.98
CA SER A 41 0.75 6.74 0.00
C SER A 41 0.26 7.39 1.29
N THR A 42 -0.64 8.36 1.19
CA THR A 42 -1.25 9.03 2.36
C THR A 42 -2.15 8.08 3.13
N ARG A 43 -3.03 7.33 2.46
CA ARG A 43 -3.92 6.36 3.12
C ARG A 43 -3.17 5.19 3.73
N PHE A 44 -2.17 4.67 3.03
CA PHE A 44 -1.29 3.62 3.55
C PHE A 44 -0.56 4.12 4.79
N SER A 45 0.05 5.31 4.74
CA SER A 45 0.76 5.87 5.90
C SER A 45 -0.18 6.13 7.07
N LYS A 46 -1.42 6.58 6.81
CA LYS A 46 -2.43 6.79 7.85
C LYS A 46 -2.87 5.48 8.51
N SER A 47 -2.95 4.40 7.75
CA SER A 47 -3.38 3.08 8.23
C SER A 47 -2.25 2.31 8.93
N VAL A 48 -1.03 2.38 8.40
CA VAL A 48 0.12 1.56 8.81
C VAL A 48 1.15 2.33 9.65
N GLY A 49 1.07 3.67 9.67
CA GLY A 49 1.98 4.55 10.41
C GLY A 49 3.28 4.91 9.67
N MET A 50 3.52 4.35 8.47
CA MET A 50 4.72 4.64 7.67
C MET A 50 4.45 4.51 6.18
N SER A 51 5.33 5.09 5.34
CA SER A 51 5.16 5.04 3.88
C SER A 51 5.28 3.62 3.33
N PRO A 52 4.62 3.28 2.20
CA PRO A 52 4.69 1.94 1.61
C PRO A 52 6.11 1.48 1.29
N SER A 53 6.98 2.41 0.86
CA SER A 53 8.38 2.12 0.54
C SER A 53 9.20 1.79 1.78
N LEU A 54 9.00 2.55 2.87
CA LEU A 54 9.66 2.29 4.14
C LEU A 54 9.15 0.97 4.75
N TRP A 55 7.84 0.76 4.73
CA TRP A 55 7.21 -0.47 5.22
C TRP A 55 7.74 -1.72 4.53
N ARG A 56 7.84 -1.68 3.19
CA ARG A 56 8.45 -2.76 2.41
C ARG A 56 9.88 -3.04 2.87
N LYS A 57 10.70 -1.99 3.02
CA LYS A 57 12.11 -2.14 3.43
C LYS A 57 12.27 -2.70 4.83
N THR A 58 11.37 -2.38 5.76
CA THR A 58 11.43 -2.85 7.14
C THR A 58 10.96 -4.30 7.31
N HIS A 59 10.03 -4.76 6.46
CA HIS A 59 9.42 -6.10 6.58
C HIS A 59 10.05 -7.16 5.65
N LEU A 60 10.83 -6.76 4.65
CA LEU A 60 11.63 -7.68 3.82
C LEU A 60 13.01 -8.03 4.43
N LYS A 61 13.22 -7.69 5.71
CA LYS A 61 14.51 -7.82 6.38
C LYS A 61 14.70 -9.21 6.99
#